data_AF-A0AAN0MMN0-F1
#
_entry.id   AF-A0AAN0MMN0-F1
#
_cell.length_a   1.000
_cell.length_b   1.000
_cell.length_c   1.000
_cell.angle_alpha   90.00
_cell.angle_beta   90.00
_cell.angle_gamma   90.00
#
_symmetry.space_group_name_H-M   'P 1'
#
loop_
_entity.id
_entity.type
_entity.pdbx_description
1 polymer ?
#
loop_
_entity_poly.entity_id
_entity_poly.type
_entity_poly.pdbx_seq_one_letter_code
_entity_poly.pdbx_strand_id
1 'polypeptide(L)'
;MKIRKRFPVNLRSLILSLAIISMIVTLTNAYIAVYNVQKKLITDQILNSNLNYSTKLAATTESFLSSAQQELAYSATSMAGSFSDDDALLEKSEQTFRMSQSFNSVFVADHQNHIHAVYPTSLNLKGSTLTSDASKLALEEKNR
;
A
#
# COMPACT_ATOMS: atom_id res chain seq x y z
N MET A 1 20.47 10.93 -73.73
CA MET A 1 20.97 9.81 -72.90
C MET A 1 22.31 10.22 -72.27
N LYS A 2 22.32 10.79 -71.05
CA LYS A 2 23.55 11.24 -70.37
C LYS A 2 23.99 10.20 -69.35
N ILE A 3 25.07 9.50 -69.68
CA ILE A 3 25.65 8.43 -68.85
C ILE A 3 26.40 9.08 -67.68
N ARG A 4 26.00 8.69 -66.46
CA ARG A 4 26.56 9.13 -65.17
C ARG A 4 28.08 9.03 -65.16
N LYS A 5 28.77 10.09 -64.72
CA LYS A 5 30.20 10.09 -64.36
C LYS A 5 30.46 8.91 -63.41
N ARG A 6 31.24 7.91 -63.85
CA ARG A 6 31.79 6.88 -62.96
C ARG A 6 33.01 7.50 -62.26
N PHE A 7 32.91 7.68 -60.94
CA PHE A 7 34.05 8.06 -60.13
C PHE A 7 35.16 7.00 -60.30
N PRO A 8 36.43 7.37 -60.52
CA PRO A 8 37.53 6.42 -60.50
C PRO A 8 37.68 5.91 -59.06
N VAL A 9 37.18 4.70 -58.79
CA VAL A 9 37.20 4.11 -57.46
C VAL A 9 38.62 3.61 -57.19
N ASN A 10 39.43 4.42 -56.50
CA ASN A 10 40.71 3.98 -55.98
C ASN A 10 40.48 2.94 -54.88
N LEU A 11 41.26 1.84 -54.88
CA LEU A 11 41.16 0.75 -53.89
C LEU A 11 41.15 1.27 -52.43
N ARG A 12 41.94 2.31 -52.16
CA ARG A 12 41.98 3.02 -50.88
C ARG A 12 40.63 3.62 -50.47
N SER A 13 39.88 4.20 -51.42
CA SER A 13 38.55 4.79 -51.17
C SER A 13 37.50 3.71 -50.89
N LEU A 14 37.64 2.53 -51.52
CA LEU A 14 36.74 1.40 -51.29
C LEU A 14 36.92 0.80 -49.89
N ILE A 15 38.17 0.59 -49.47
CA ILE A 15 38.50 0.09 -48.11
C ILE A 15 38.04 1.09 -47.04
N LEU A 16 38.26 2.39 -47.26
CA LEU A 16 37.83 3.43 -46.33
C LEU A 16 36.30 3.47 -46.18
N SER A 17 35.57 3.39 -47.30
CA SER A 17 34.11 3.38 -47.29
C SER A 17 33.56 2.14 -46.57
N LEU A 18 34.18 0.98 -46.79
CA LEU A 18 33.80 -0.26 -46.12
C LEU A 18 34.02 -0.18 -44.60
N ALA A 19 35.15 0.38 -44.16
CA ALA A 19 35.45 0.58 -42.74
C ALA A 19 34.45 1.52 -42.07
N ILE A 20 34.07 2.61 -42.73
CA ILE A 20 33.06 3.57 -42.23
C ILE A 20 31.70 2.88 -42.10
N ILE A 21 31.28 2.12 -43.12
CA ILE A 21 30.01 1.38 -43.08
C ILE A 21 30.03 0.36 -41.94
N SER A 22 31.12 -0.38 -41.76
CA SER A 22 31.26 -1.34 -40.66
C SER A 22 31.16 -0.66 -39.30
N MET A 23 31.78 0.51 -39.13
CA MET A 23 31.70 1.29 -37.89
C MET A 23 30.26 1.73 -37.61
N ILE A 24 29.54 2.23 -38.62
CA ILE A 24 28.13 2.65 -38.49
C ILE A 24 27.25 1.46 -38.09
N VAL A 25 27.44 0.29 -38.72
CA VAL A 25 26.67 -0.92 -38.41
C VAL A 25 26.91 -1.36 -36.97
N THR A 26 28.16 -1.41 -36.52
CA THR A 26 28.50 -1.76 -35.13
C THR A 26 27.89 -0.77 -34.14
N LEU A 27 27.98 0.54 -34.41
CA LEU A 27 27.45 1.57 -33.54
C LEU A 27 25.92 1.52 -33.45
N THR A 28 25.25 1.27 -34.58
CA THR A 28 23.78 1.14 -34.63
C THR A 28 23.32 -0.08 -33.84
N ASN A 29 24.00 -1.22 -33.99
CA ASN A 29 23.71 -2.42 -33.23
C ASN A 29 23.89 -2.19 -31.71
N ALA A 30 25.01 -1.55 -31.32
CA ALA A 30 25.25 -1.21 -29.93
C ALA A 30 24.16 -0.27 -29.38
N TYR A 31 23.75 0.73 -30.16
CA TYR A 31 22.70 1.68 -29.78
C TYR A 31 21.35 0.97 -29.57
N ILE A 32 20.93 0.11 -30.50
CA ILE A 32 19.67 -0.66 -30.40
C ILE A 32 19.71 -1.59 -29.19
N ALA A 33 20.82 -2.28 -28.97
CA ALA A 33 21.00 -3.18 -27.83
C ALA A 33 20.85 -2.42 -26.50
N VAL A 34 21.53 -1.28 -26.37
CA VAL A 34 21.46 -0.43 -25.17
C VAL A 34 20.04 0.13 -24.97
N TYR A 35 19.40 0.63 -26.03
CA TYR A 35 18.04 1.17 -25.96
C TYR A 35 17.03 0.13 -25.47
N ASN A 36 17.08 -1.09 -26.03
CA ASN A 36 16.19 -2.18 -25.65
C ASN A 36 16.39 -2.60 -24.19
N VAL A 37 17.65 -2.66 -23.73
CA VAL A 37 17.99 -2.99 -22.33
C VAL A 37 17.52 -1.88 -21.39
N GLN A 38 17.77 -0.60 -21.69
CA GLN A 38 17.32 0.51 -20.85
C GLN A 38 15.80 0.58 -20.74
N LYS A 39 15.08 0.41 -21.85
CA LYS A 39 13.60 0.42 -21.85
C LYS A 39 13.03 -0.75 -21.05
N LYS A 40 13.64 -1.94 -21.17
CA LYS A 40 13.25 -3.13 -20.41
C LYS A 40 13.52 -2.95 -18.93
N LEU A 41 14.68 -2.40 -18.55
CA LEU A 41 15.00 -2.10 -17.15
C LEU A 41 13.99 -1.11 -16.55
N ILE A 42 13.70 0.01 -17.22
CA ILE A 42 12.75 1.01 -16.71
C ILE A 42 11.34 0.42 -16.57
N THR A 43 10.87 -0.36 -17.53
CA THR A 43 9.50 -0.88 -17.52
C THR A 43 9.33 -2.03 -16.52
N ASP A 44 10.23 -3.02 -16.55
CA ASP A 44 10.13 -4.20 -15.69
C ASP A 44 10.48 -3.86 -14.24
N GLN A 45 11.45 -2.96 -13.99
CA GLN A 45 11.81 -2.59 -12.62
C GLN A 45 10.73 -1.72 -11.96
N ILE A 46 10.10 -0.79 -12.70
CA ILE A 46 9.03 0.05 -12.15
C ILE A 46 7.79 -0.79 -11.87
N LEU A 47 7.37 -1.67 -12.79
CA LEU A 47 6.15 -2.46 -12.59
C LEU A 47 6.32 -3.51 -11.49
N ASN A 48 7.42 -4.27 -11.48
CA ASN A 48 7.64 -5.29 -10.47
C ASN A 48 7.90 -4.69 -9.08
N SER A 49 8.63 -3.57 -8.99
CA SER A 49 8.87 -2.92 -7.70
C SER A 49 7.58 -2.32 -7.14
N ASN A 50 6.78 -1.62 -7.95
CA ASN A 50 5.50 -1.06 -7.49
C ASN A 50 4.49 -2.16 -7.14
N LEU A 51 4.41 -3.25 -7.90
CA LEU A 51 3.55 -4.39 -7.56
C LEU A 51 4.03 -5.07 -6.28
N ASN A 52 5.31 -5.41 -6.16
CA ASN A 52 5.83 -6.02 -4.94
C ASN A 52 5.67 -5.09 -3.72
N TYR A 53 5.85 -3.78 -3.90
CA TYR A 53 5.62 -2.79 -2.87
C TYR A 53 4.14 -2.72 -2.47
N SER A 54 3.22 -2.62 -3.44
CA SER A 54 1.78 -2.56 -3.18
C SER A 54 1.28 -3.85 -2.54
N THR A 55 1.76 -5.01 -2.98
CA THR A 55 1.45 -6.31 -2.37
C THR A 55 1.99 -6.39 -0.94
N LYS A 56 3.23 -5.95 -0.70
CA LYS A 56 3.80 -5.91 0.66
C LYS A 56 3.06 -4.93 1.56
N LEU A 57 2.69 -3.76 1.05
CA LEU A 57 1.91 -2.77 1.78
C LEU A 57 0.54 -3.33 2.13
N ALA A 58 -0.18 -3.89 1.14
CA ALA A 58 -1.47 -4.54 1.36
C ALA A 58 -1.37 -5.68 2.38
N ALA A 59 -0.37 -6.55 2.28
CA ALA A 59 -0.17 -7.65 3.23
C ALA A 59 0.17 -7.14 4.64
N THR A 60 0.97 -6.08 4.75
CA THR A 60 1.31 -5.48 6.04
C THR A 60 0.10 -4.79 6.67
N THR A 61 -0.68 -4.05 5.87
CA THR A 61 -1.92 -3.40 6.29
C THR A 61 -2.95 -4.43 6.73
N GLU A 62 -3.12 -5.52 5.98
CA GLU A 62 -4.03 -6.61 6.32
C GLU A 62 -3.63 -7.26 7.65
N SER A 63 -2.34 -7.55 7.83
CA SER A 63 -1.81 -8.11 9.07
C SER A 63 -2.02 -7.18 10.27
N PHE A 64 -1.77 -5.88 10.09
CA PHE A 64 -2.03 -4.87 11.11
C PHE A 64 -3.52 -4.79 11.47
N LEU A 65 -4.40 -4.68 10.47
CA LEU A 65 -5.84 -4.57 10.68
C LEU A 65 -6.42 -5.83 11.34
N SER A 66 -5.99 -7.01 10.88
CA SER A 66 -6.39 -8.29 11.46
C SER A 66 -5.98 -8.39 12.93
N SER A 67 -4.76 -7.96 13.27
CA SER A 67 -4.28 -7.95 14.65
C SER A 67 -5.08 -6.98 15.53
N ALA A 68 -5.33 -5.76 15.04
CA ALA A 68 -6.14 -4.77 15.75
C ALA A 68 -7.59 -5.26 15.98
N GLN A 69 -8.20 -5.92 14.99
CA GLN A 69 -9.53 -6.52 15.13
C GLN A 69 -9.53 -7.67 16.14
N GLN A 70 -8.49 -8.51 16.15
CA GLN A 70 -8.36 -9.62 17.10
C GLN A 70 -8.23 -9.11 18.54
N GLU A 71 -7.45 -8.05 18.77
CA GLU A 71 -7.34 -7.39 20.07
C GLU A 71 -8.71 -6.88 20.57
N LEU A 72 -9.47 -6.21 19.69
CA LEU A 72 -10.82 -5.73 20.01
C LEU A 72 -11.80 -6.89 20.27
N ALA A 73 -11.78 -7.95 19.45
CA ALA A 73 -12.66 -9.10 19.61
C ALA A 73 -12.41 -9.84 20.93
N TYR A 74 -11.13 -10.01 21.29
CA TYR A 74 -10.74 -10.58 22.57
C TYR A 74 -11.22 -9.72 23.74
N SER A 75 -10.99 -8.40 23.66
CA SER A 75 -11.41 -7.45 24.69
C SER A 75 -12.94 -7.42 24.87
N ALA A 76 -13.69 -7.38 23.77
CA ALA A 76 -15.16 -7.43 23.77
C ALA A 76 -15.69 -8.71 24.41
N THR A 77 -15.10 -9.87 24.08
CA THR A 77 -15.49 -11.16 24.68
C THR A 77 -15.21 -11.17 26.19
N SER A 78 -14.08 -10.61 26.62
CA SER A 78 -13.74 -10.47 28.05
C SER A 78 -14.68 -9.50 28.78
N MET A 79 -15.16 -8.45 28.11
CA MET A 79 -16.08 -7.46 28.68
C MET A 79 -17.53 -7.94 28.75
N ALA A 80 -17.96 -8.89 27.91
CA ALA A 80 -19.35 -9.32 27.79
C ALA A 80 -19.99 -9.77 29.12
N GLY A 81 -19.23 -10.39 30.02
CA GLY A 81 -19.70 -10.83 31.33
C GLY A 81 -19.83 -9.73 32.39
N SER A 82 -19.32 -8.53 32.13
CA SER A 82 -19.28 -7.39 33.08
C SER A 82 -19.96 -6.14 32.52
N PHE A 83 -20.84 -6.29 31.53
CA PHE A 83 -21.44 -5.14 30.84
C PHE A 83 -22.33 -4.26 31.73
N SER A 84 -22.77 -4.77 32.88
CA SER A 84 -23.58 -4.03 33.87
C SER A 84 -22.76 -3.15 34.82
N ASP A 85 -21.43 -3.20 34.75
CA ASP A 85 -20.52 -2.47 35.64
C ASP A 85 -19.61 -1.52 34.84
N ASP A 86 -19.98 -0.25 34.85
CA ASP A 86 -19.27 0.84 34.16
C ASP A 86 -17.80 0.96 34.57
N ASP A 87 -17.47 0.71 35.84
CA ASP A 87 -16.11 0.83 36.34
C ASP A 87 -15.25 -0.33 35.84
N ALA A 88 -15.82 -1.55 35.80
CA ALA A 88 -15.17 -2.71 35.18
C ALA A 88 -14.98 -2.54 33.67
N LEU A 89 -15.91 -1.88 32.97
CA LEU A 89 -15.77 -1.55 31.55
C LEU A 89 -14.67 -0.51 31.31
N LEU A 90 -14.54 0.48 32.20
CA LEU A 90 -13.48 1.49 32.12
C LEU A 90 -12.10 0.87 32.34
N GLU A 91 -11.94 0.02 33.35
CA GLU A 91 -10.68 -0.68 33.64
C GLU A 91 -10.23 -1.52 32.44
N LYS A 92 -11.14 -2.33 31.86
CA LYS A 92 -10.84 -3.15 30.68
C LYS A 92 -10.53 -2.30 29.43
N SER A 93 -11.18 -1.14 29.29
CA SER A 93 -10.91 -0.18 28.20
C SER A 93 -9.53 0.44 28.34
N GLU A 94 -9.13 0.82 29.56
CA GLU A 94 -7.77 1.29 29.86
C GLU A 94 -6.72 0.21 29.57
N GLN A 95 -6.96 -1.03 30.03
CA GLN A 95 -6.06 -2.15 29.75
C GLN A 95 -5.87 -2.36 28.24
N THR A 96 -6.96 -2.38 27.47
CA THR A 96 -6.92 -2.54 26.02
C THR A 96 -6.14 -1.41 25.35
N PHE A 97 -6.38 -0.16 25.77
CA PHE A 97 -5.65 1.00 25.26
C PHE A 97 -4.16 0.92 25.58
N ARG A 98 -3.78 0.50 26.79
CA ARG A 98 -2.36 0.41 27.19
C ARG A 98 -1.62 -0.74 26.52
N MET A 99 -2.32 -1.83 26.21
CA MET A 99 -1.74 -3.01 25.56
C MET A 99 -1.64 -2.87 24.04
N SER A 100 -2.40 -1.94 23.45
CA SER A 100 -2.43 -1.73 22.00
C SER A 100 -1.63 -0.51 21.57
N GLN A 101 -0.87 -0.65 20.49
CA GLN A 101 -0.26 0.51 19.79
C GLN A 101 -1.14 1.00 18.63
N SER A 102 -2.32 0.38 18.44
CA SER A 102 -3.17 0.59 17.26
C SER A 102 -4.23 1.67 17.47
N PHE A 103 -4.55 2.03 18.72
CA PHE A 103 -5.71 2.88 19.05
C PHE A 103 -5.31 4.15 19.80
N ASN A 104 -5.85 5.29 19.36
CA ASN A 104 -5.73 6.58 20.06
C ASN A 104 -6.78 6.75 21.17
N SER A 105 -7.84 5.93 21.14
CA SER A 105 -8.87 5.85 22.17
C SER A 105 -9.65 4.56 22.04
N VAL A 106 -10.16 4.03 23.14
CA VAL A 106 -11.05 2.85 23.19
C VAL A 106 -12.34 3.25 23.91
N PHE A 107 -13.50 2.88 23.36
CA PHE A 107 -14.80 3.11 23.98
C PHE A 107 -15.70 1.89 23.87
N VAL A 108 -16.65 1.78 24.79
CA VAL A 108 -17.67 0.73 24.83
C VAL A 108 -19.03 1.40 24.70
N ALA A 109 -19.83 0.94 23.75
CA ALA A 109 -21.18 1.44 23.50
C ALA A 109 -22.21 0.32 23.49
N ASP A 110 -23.45 0.65 23.83
CA ASP A 110 -24.58 -0.29 23.79
C ASP A 110 -25.27 -0.35 22.41
N HIS A 111 -26.35 -1.13 22.35
CA HIS A 111 -27.18 -1.31 21.15
C HIS A 111 -27.97 -0.05 20.75
N GLN A 112 -27.95 1.00 21.56
CA GLN A 112 -28.53 2.30 21.27
C GLN A 112 -27.45 3.34 20.91
N ASN A 113 -26.20 2.90 20.67
CA ASN A 113 -25.02 3.74 20.42
C ASN A 113 -24.64 4.65 21.60
N HIS A 114 -25.10 4.37 22.81
CA HIS A 114 -24.75 5.14 24.00
C HIS A 114 -23.42 4.65 24.59
N ILE A 115 -22.49 5.56 24.87
CA ILE A 115 -21.15 5.23 25.35
C ILE A 115 -21.16 5.04 26.88
N HIS A 116 -20.83 3.84 27.35
CA HIS A 116 -20.74 3.48 28.77
C HIS A 116 -19.34 3.73 29.36
N ALA A 117 -18.29 3.43 28.59
CA ALA A 117 -16.90 3.64 28.98
C ALA A 117 -16.08 4.22 27.82
N VAL A 118 -15.11 5.08 28.14
CA VAL A 118 -14.16 5.63 27.17
C VAL A 118 -12.82 5.90 27.85
N TYR A 119 -11.73 5.51 27.20
CA TYR A 119 -10.36 5.81 27.61
C TYR A 119 -9.54 6.34 26.40
N PRO A 120 -8.71 7.39 26.57
CA PRO A 120 -8.53 8.20 27.77
C PRO A 120 -9.80 8.96 28.18
N THR A 121 -10.03 9.10 29.50
CA THR A 121 -11.23 9.78 30.03
C THR A 121 -11.29 11.27 29.65
N SER A 122 -10.16 11.87 29.24
CA SER A 122 -10.07 13.25 28.77
C SER A 122 -10.89 13.56 27.51
N LEU A 123 -11.33 12.53 26.76
CA LEU A 123 -12.22 12.74 25.62
C LEU A 123 -13.65 13.16 26.05
N ASN A 124 -14.05 12.96 27.31
CA ASN A 124 -15.37 13.32 27.84
C ASN A 124 -16.56 12.84 26.97
N LEU A 125 -16.44 11.65 26.36
CA LEU A 125 -17.47 11.07 25.49
C LEU A 125 -18.44 10.13 26.22
N LYS A 126 -18.24 9.86 27.52
CA LYS A 126 -19.15 9.02 28.31
C LYS A 126 -20.56 9.64 28.32
N GLY A 127 -21.57 8.83 28.03
CA GLY A 127 -22.97 9.25 27.96
C GLY A 127 -23.38 9.91 26.63
N SER A 128 -22.45 10.09 25.69
CA SER A 128 -22.78 10.59 24.35
C SER A 128 -23.23 9.45 23.42
N THR A 129 -23.96 9.80 22.36
CA THR A 129 -24.37 8.86 21.33
C THR A 129 -23.40 8.90 20.15
N LEU A 130 -22.93 7.74 19.69
CA LEU A 130 -22.10 7.64 18.50
C LEU A 130 -22.92 7.97 17.25
N THR A 131 -22.45 8.97 16.49
CA THR A 131 -23.11 9.47 15.29
C THR A 131 -22.37 9.12 13.99
N SER A 132 -21.24 8.44 14.08
CA SER A 132 -20.42 8.11 12.91
C SER A 132 -21.14 7.12 11.99
N ASP A 133 -20.88 7.19 10.69
CA ASP A 133 -21.49 6.25 9.76
C ASP A 133 -21.02 4.82 10.00
N ALA A 134 -19.78 4.66 10.49
CA ALA A 134 -19.24 3.38 10.92
C ALA A 134 -20.01 2.79 12.13
N SER A 135 -20.43 3.60 13.11
CA SER A 135 -21.20 3.08 14.26
C SER A 135 -22.61 2.67 13.87
N LYS A 136 -23.23 3.36 12.91
CA LYS A 136 -24.53 2.96 12.35
C LYS A 136 -24.43 1.62 11.63
N LEU A 137 -23.44 1.46 10.75
CA LEU A 137 -23.20 0.21 10.01
C LEU A 137 -22.94 -0.98 10.95
N ALA A 138 -22.16 -0.76 12.02
CA ALA A 138 -21.90 -1.81 13.01
C ALA A 138 -23.17 -2.28 13.73
N LEU A 139 -24.12 -1.36 13.97
CA LEU A 139 -25.41 -1.71 14.58
C LEU A 139 -26.35 -2.40 13.59
N GLU A 140 -26.31 -2.02 12.31
CA GLU A 140 -27.07 -2.68 11.25
C GLU A 140 -26.62 -4.13 11.05
N GLU A 141 -25.30 -4.38 11.00
CA GLU A 141 -24.74 -5.73 10.90
C GLU A 141 -25.08 -6.60 12.13
N LYS A 142 -25.18 -6.03 13.33
CA LYS A 142 -25.62 -6.76 14.52
C LYS A 142 -27.09 -7.23 14.42
N ASN A 143 -27.93 -6.47 13.73
CA ASN A 143 -29.37 -6.72 13.62
C ASN A 143 -29.73 -7.60 12.41
N ARG A 144 -28.74 -8.01 11.61
CA ARG A 144 -28.87 -8.84 10.42
C ARG A 144 -28.73 -10.33 10.75
#